data_AF-A0A5K1BP55-F1
#
_entry.id   AF-A0A5K1BP55-F1
#
_cell.length_a   1.000
_cell.length_b   1.000
_cell.length_c   1.000
_cell.angle_alpha   90.00
_cell.angle_beta   90.00
_cell.angle_gamma   90.00
#
_symmetry.space_group_name_H-M   'P 1'
#
loop_
_entity.id
_entity.type
_entity.pdbx_description
1 polymer ?
#
loop_
_entity_poly.entity_id
_entity_poly.type
_entity_poly.pdbx_seq_one_letter_code
_entity_poly.pdbx_strand_id
1 'polypeptide(L)' 'MGGAVYRGFLDGAIATVMKMKGDVYKEVDILNKMNHNNLIKLFGACSEQGCSYLVYEYVLNGSLSGWIPG' A
#
# COMPACT_ATOMS: atom_id res chain seq x y z
N MET A 1 -11.00 7.69 3.40
CA MET A 1 -9.82 6.81 3.36
C MET A 1 -8.57 7.69 3.39
N GLY A 2 -8.25 8.24 4.56
CA GLY A 2 -7.16 9.22 4.72
C GLY A 2 -6.02 8.56 5.45
N GLY A 3 -4.96 8.24 4.71
CA GLY A 3 -3.71 7.69 5.24
C GLY A 3 -2.54 8.51 4.72
N ALA A 4 -1.43 8.53 5.45
CA ALA A 4 -0.21 9.14 4.97
C ALA A 4 0.57 8.13 4.13
N VAL A 5 1.10 8.58 3.00
CA VAL A 5 1.90 7.76 2.08
C VAL A 5 3.34 8.21 2.15
N TYR A 6 4.25 7.26 2.32
CA TYR A 6 5.69 7.48 2.42
C TYR A 6 6.41 6.64 1.37
N ARG A 7 7.58 7.10 0.96
CA ARG A 7 8.51 6.31 0.14
C ARG A 7 9.50 5.61 1.07
N GLY A 8 9.74 4.32 0.85
CA GLY A 8 10.65 3.50 1.63
C GLY A 8 11.58 2.67 0.76
N PHE A 9 12.45 1.90 1.43
CA PHE A 9 13.34 0.92 0.81
C PHE A 9 13.26 -0.38 1.61
N LEU A 10 12.96 -1.48 0.93
CA LEU A 10 12.79 -2.80 1.54
C LEU A 10 13.41 -3.85 0.61
N ASP A 11 14.26 -4.72 1.15
CA ASP A 11 14.89 -5.84 0.45
C ASP A 11 15.54 -5.47 -0.91
N GLY A 12 16.18 -4.31 -0.98
CA GLY A 12 16.83 -3.86 -2.21
C GLY A 12 15.92 -3.12 -3.20
N ALA A 13 14.62 -3.00 -2.90
CA ALA A 13 13.63 -2.36 -3.76
C ALA A 13 13.04 -1.09 -3.14
N ILE A 14 12.66 -0.13 -4.00
CA ILE A 14 11.89 1.04 -3.58
C ILE A 14 10.45 0.58 -3.31
N ALA A 15 9.88 1.02 -2.19
CA ALA A 15 8.55 0.65 -1.76
C ALA A 15 7.70 1.89 -1.43
N THR A 16 6.37 1.70 -1.47
CA THR A 16 5.40 2.66 -0.97
C THR A 16 4.86 2.18 0.37
N VAL A 17 4.96 2.99 1.42
CA VAL A 17 4.45 2.68 2.76
C VAL A 17 3.22 3.53 3.03
N MET A 18 2.06 2.89 3.19
CA MET A 18 0.82 3.55 3.50
C MET A 18 0.46 3.33 4.97
N LYS A 19 0.36 4.43 5.73
CA LYS A 19 -0.11 4.41 7.12
C LYS A 19 -1.62 4.58 7.17
N MET A 20 -2.28 3.65 7.84
CA MET A 20 -3.72 3.67 8.11
C MET A 20 -4.00 3.57 9.62
N LYS A 21 -5.12 4.13 10.06
CA LYS A 21 -5.64 3.89 11.42
C LYS A 21 -6.49 2.63 11.43
N GLY A 22 -6.38 1.86 12.51
CA GLY A 22 -7.15 0.65 12.71
C GLY A 22 -6.54 -0.60 12.06
N ASP A 23 -7.30 -1.67 12.14
CA ASP A 23 -6.94 -3.00 11.63
C ASP A 23 -7.23 -3.12 10.12
N VAL A 24 -6.28 -3.68 9.38
CA VAL A 24 -6.33 -3.91 7.93
C VAL A 24 -6.26 -5.40 7.57
N TYR A 25 -6.32 -6.34 8.53
CA TYR A 25 -6.15 -7.78 8.29
C TYR A 25 -7.12 -8.32 7.23
N LYS A 26 -8.39 -7.88 7.24
CA LYS A 26 -9.38 -8.29 6.22
C LYS A 26 -8.97 -7.85 4.82
N GLU A 27 -8.43 -6.64 4.70
CA GLU A 27 -8.02 -6.07 3.42
C GLU A 27 -6.75 -6.76 2.92
N VAL A 28 -5.80 -7.03 3.82
CA VAL A 28 -4.60 -7.82 3.55
C VAL A 28 -4.96 -9.24 3.10
N ASP A 29 -5.93 -9.91 3.73
CA ASP A 29 -6.35 -11.27 3.32
C ASP A 29 -6.94 -11.29 1.90
N ILE A 30 -7.69 -10.25 1.53
CA ILE A 30 -8.21 -10.10 0.17
C ILE A 30 -7.08 -9.82 -0.82
N LEU A 31 -6.18 -8.90 -0.49
CA LEU A 31 -5.05 -8.52 -1.33
C LEU A 31 -4.06 -9.68 -1.54
N ASN A 32 -3.82 -10.49 -0.52
CA ASN A 32 -2.95 -11.68 -0.62
C ASN A 32 -3.46 -12.72 -1.63
N LYS A 33 -4.77 -12.74 -1.91
CA LYS A 33 -5.38 -13.65 -2.88
C LYS A 33 -5.30 -13.12 -4.32
N MET A 34 -4.90 -11.86 -4.50
CA MET A 34 -4.84 -11.19 -5.81
C MET A 34 -3.39 -10.87 -6.18
N ASN A 35 -2.85 -11.64 -7.12
CA ASN A 35 -1.52 -11.38 -7.69
C ASN A 35 -1.63 -11.33 -9.21
N HIS A 36 -1.67 -10.11 -9.77
CA HIS A 36 -1.88 -9.88 -11.19
C HIS A 36 -1.07 -8.66 -11.66
N ASN A 37 -0.56 -8.69 -12.90
CA ASN A 37 0.33 -7.65 -13.44
C ASN A 37 -0.27 -6.23 -13.49
N ASN A 38 -1.60 -6.12 -13.49
CA ASN A 38 -2.31 -4.84 -13.52
C ASN A 38 -2.81 -4.40 -12.13
N LEU A 39 -2.44 -5.12 -11.08
CA LEU A 39 -2.77 -4.76 -9.69
C LEU A 39 -1.47 -4.48 -8.95
N ILE A 40 -1.49 -3.45 -8.11
CA ILE A 40 -0.33 -3.10 -7.28
C ILE A 40 -0.01 -4.25 -6.32
N LYS A 41 1.24 -4.68 -6.32
CA LYS A 41 1.71 -5.78 -5.48
C LYS A 41 1.88 -5.32 -4.03
N LEU A 42 1.25 -6.02 -3.10
CA LEU A 42 1.51 -5.91 -1.67
C LEU A 42 2.76 -6.73 -1.33
N PHE A 43 3.77 -6.10 -0.73
CA PHE A 43 4.96 -6.77 -0.20
C PHE A 43 4.73 -7.28 1.22
N GLY A 44 3.97 -6.54 2.03
CA GLY A 44 3.66 -6.96 3.39
C GLY A 44 2.84 -5.93 4.16
N ALA A 45 2.47 -6.29 5.37
CA ALA A 45 1.73 -5.42 6.28
C ALA A 45 2.24 -5.59 7.72
N CYS A 46 2.14 -4.53 8.52
CA CYS A 46 2.36 -4.55 9.95
C CYS A 46 1.22 -3.82 10.64
N SER A 47 0.75 -4.33 11.77
CA SER A 47 -0.25 -3.64 12.60
C SER A 47 0.25 -3.60 14.05
N GLU A 48 0.38 -2.39 14.59
CA GLU A 48 0.86 -2.16 15.95
C GLU A 48 0.14 -0.96 16.58
N GLN A 49 -0.33 -1.13 17.82
CA GLN A 49 -0.94 -0.08 18.64
C GLN A 49 -2.06 0.71 17.92
N GLY A 50 -2.92 0.00 17.16
CA GLY A 50 -4.05 0.61 16.46
C GLY A 50 -3.68 1.42 15.21
N CYS A 51 -2.43 1.33 14.76
CA CYS A 51 -1.99 1.80 13.45
C CYS A 51 -1.56 0.61 12.60
N SER A 52 -1.91 0.64 11.32
CA SER A 52 -1.44 -0.34 10.34
C SER A 52 -0.61 0.33 9.26
N TYR A 53 0.39 -0.41 8.80
CA TYR A 53 1.31 -0.02 7.74
C TYR A 53 1.23 -1.07 6.64
N LEU A 54 0.90 -0.64 5.44
CA LEU A 54 0.87 -1.48 4.25
C LEU A 54 2.06 -1.12 3.37
N VAL A 55 2.84 -2.11 2.96
CA VAL A 55 4.01 -1.93 2.11
C VAL A 55 3.70 -2.49 0.73
N TYR A 56 3.72 -1.62 -0.26
CA TYR A 56 3.47 -1.96 -1.66
C TYR A 56 4.72 -1.74 -2.50
N GLU A 57 4.72 -2.30 -3.71
CA GLU A 57 5.63 -1.85 -4.75
C GLU A 57 5.49 -0.34 -5.00
N TYR A 58 6.58 0.26 -5.48
CA TYR A 58 6.58 1.68 -5.81
C TYR A 58 5.99 1.93 -7.19
N VAL A 59 4.95 2.77 -7.24
CA VAL A 59 4.32 3.21 -8.50
C VAL A 59 4.84 4.58 -8.89
N LEU A 60 5.66 4.63 -9.94
CA LEU A 60 6.33 5.85 -10.41
C LEU A 60 5.37 7.01 -10.71
N ASN A 61 4.22 6.74 -11.34
CA ASN A 61 3.28 7.77 -11.81
C ASN A 61 2.19 8.13 -10.79
N GLY A 62 2.25 7.55 -9.59
CA GLY A 62 1.26 7.79 -8.53
C GLY A 62 -0.17 7.38 -8.92
N SER A 63 -1.16 8.00 -8.27
CA SER A 63 -2.58 7.73 -8.49
C SER A 63 -3.09 8.39 -9.77
N LEU A 64 -3.85 7.63 -10.57
CA LEU A 64 -4.55 8.15 -11.75
C LEU A 64 -5.51 9.30 -11.42
N SER A 65 -6.04 9.36 -10.20
CA SER A 65 -6.91 10.46 -9.76
C SER A 65 -6.26 11.84 -9.85
N GLY A 66 -4.93 11.93 -9.83
CA GLY A 66 -4.22 13.20 -10.05
C GLY A 66 -4.18 13.66 -11.50
N TRP A 67 -4.53 12.77 -12.45
CA TRP A 67 -4.44 13.00 -13.88
C TRP A 67 -5.80 13.21 -14.55
N ILE A 68 -6.90 12.85 -13.87
CA ILE A 68 -8.27 13.00 -14.39
C ILE A 68 -8.90 14.23 -13.72
N PRO A 69 -9.28 15.26 -14.49
CA PRO A 69 -10.10 16.36 -13.98
C PRO A 69 -11.47 15.82 -13.54
N GLY A 70 -11.91 16.23 -12.35
CA GLY A 70 -13.26 15.95 -11.84
C GLY A 70 -14.32 16.82 -12.50
#